data_AF-A0A1Q9V7K3-F1
#
_entry.id   AF-A0A1Q9V7K3-F1
#
_cell.length_a   1.000
_cell.length_b   1.000
_cell.length_c   1.000
_cell.angle_alpha   90.00
_cell.angle_beta   90.00
_cell.angle_gamma   90.00
#
_symmetry.space_group_name_H-M   'P 1'
#
loop_
_entity.id
_entity.type
_entity.pdbx_description
1 polymer ?
#
loop_
_entity_poly.entity_id
_entity_poly.type
_entity_poly.pdbx_seq_one_letter_code
_entity_poly.pdbx_strand_id
1 'polypeptide(L)'
;MAMSGSAEDPAPEQRASEHGAAARDSEPRARGARRRARTRTAILDAAEQALADAPDLNVRIEEVAERAGVSAATIYLHFGTKDALIAATMQRLLEVAMEDLTAAYAAEGTPAEQVVAAGATYLQLLVDHPALVRYLCTAGTRETATAFDVEVDERIEELRAAFEARIQAAVDAGQAAPLDARLMSFFLFGAWNGVAALALGGARARLSPEDVVAVVQQGTQVLAAGGLAQSVGE
;
A
#
# COMPACT_ATOMS: atom_id res chain seq x y z
N MET A 1 -58.77 -42.40 56.11
CA MET A 1 -58.06 -41.15 56.47
C MET A 1 -56.99 -40.96 55.39
N ALA A 2 -57.23 -40.11 54.39
CA ALA A 2 -56.88 -38.67 54.38
C ALA A 2 -55.35 -38.51 54.21
N MET A 3 -54.72 -37.78 53.27
CA MET A 3 -55.05 -36.79 52.24
C MET A 3 -53.84 -36.77 51.27
N SER A 4 -54.03 -36.71 49.94
CA SER A 4 -53.80 -35.54 49.06
C SER A 4 -52.43 -34.84 49.17
N GLY A 5 -51.68 -34.85 48.07
CA GLY A 5 -50.45 -34.10 47.85
C GLY A 5 -49.88 -34.33 46.46
N SER A 6 -50.61 -33.92 45.42
CA SER A 6 -50.10 -33.84 44.04
C SER A 6 -49.01 -32.78 43.96
N ALA A 7 -47.82 -33.17 43.54
CA ALA A 7 -46.80 -32.26 43.02
C ALA A 7 -46.94 -32.23 41.50
N GLU A 8 -47.40 -31.11 40.96
CA GLU A 8 -47.34 -30.80 39.53
C GLU A 8 -45.88 -30.61 39.11
N ASP A 9 -45.48 -31.35 38.09
CA ASP A 9 -44.21 -31.23 37.38
C ASP A 9 -44.35 -30.07 36.36
N PRO A 10 -43.51 -29.02 36.37
CA PRO A 10 -43.63 -27.97 35.37
C PRO A 10 -43.00 -28.42 34.05
N ALA A 11 -43.76 -28.30 32.97
CA ALA A 11 -43.36 -28.60 31.60
C ALA A 11 -42.10 -27.83 31.15
N PRO A 12 -41.16 -28.43 30.39
CA PRO A 12 -40.04 -27.73 29.81
C PRO A 12 -40.38 -27.24 28.39
N GLU A 13 -41.24 -26.24 28.26
CA GLU A 13 -41.52 -25.58 26.96
C GLU A 13 -41.38 -24.06 27.08
N GLN A 14 -40.15 -23.54 27.23
CA GLN A 14 -39.91 -22.10 26.99
C GLN A 14 -38.45 -21.66 26.82
N ARG A 15 -37.51 -22.55 26.47
CA ARG A 15 -36.09 -22.17 26.23
C ARG A 15 -35.61 -22.40 24.79
N ALA A 16 -36.47 -22.22 23.80
CA ALA A 16 -36.11 -22.41 22.38
C ALA A 16 -36.35 -21.18 21.47
N SER A 17 -36.89 -20.06 21.96
CA SER A 17 -37.21 -18.91 21.08
C SER A 17 -36.28 -17.70 21.19
N GLU A 18 -35.30 -17.66 22.11
CA GLU A 18 -34.42 -16.50 22.27
C GLU A 18 -33.17 -16.54 21.35
N HIS A 19 -32.73 -17.72 20.90
CA HIS A 19 -31.57 -17.84 20.00
C HIS A 19 -31.89 -17.54 18.51
N GLY A 20 -33.17 -17.51 18.12
CA GLY A 20 -33.58 -17.28 16.72
C GLY A 20 -33.70 -15.80 16.31
N ALA A 21 -33.90 -14.89 17.27
CA ALA A 21 -34.09 -13.47 17.00
C ALA A 21 -32.77 -12.73 16.71
N ALA A 22 -31.69 -13.05 17.45
CA ALA A 22 -30.37 -12.45 17.26
C ALA A 22 -29.71 -12.84 15.93
N ALA A 23 -29.98 -14.05 15.41
CA ALA A 23 -29.51 -14.51 14.11
C ALA A 23 -30.21 -13.82 12.93
N ARG A 24 -31.49 -13.44 13.08
CA ARG A 24 -32.28 -12.80 12.01
C ARG A 24 -32.00 -11.30 11.85
N ASP A 25 -31.56 -10.63 12.91
CA ASP A 25 -31.17 -9.20 12.89
C ASP A 25 -29.70 -8.96 12.46
N SER A 26 -28.83 -9.97 12.62
CA SER A 26 -27.42 -9.90 12.23
C SER A 26 -27.20 -10.09 10.73
N GLU A 27 -28.04 -10.89 10.07
CA GLU A 27 -27.97 -11.16 8.64
C GLU A 27 -28.18 -9.93 7.72
N PRO A 28 -29.22 -9.07 7.91
CA PRO A 28 -29.41 -7.86 7.12
C PRO A 28 -28.29 -6.85 7.30
N ARG A 29 -27.79 -6.68 8.55
CA ARG A 29 -26.66 -5.80 8.87
C ARG A 29 -25.37 -6.28 8.21
N ALA A 30 -25.09 -7.59 8.25
CA ALA A 30 -23.94 -8.18 7.58
C ALA A 30 -24.00 -8.05 6.05
N ARG A 31 -25.19 -8.22 5.44
CA ARG A 31 -25.40 -7.97 4.01
C ARG A 31 -25.16 -6.50 3.64
N GLY A 32 -25.65 -5.56 4.45
CA GLY A 32 -25.41 -4.12 4.27
C GLY A 32 -23.93 -3.75 4.38
N ALA A 33 -23.22 -4.28 5.38
CA ALA A 33 -21.79 -4.06 5.57
C ALA A 33 -20.96 -4.60 4.39
N ARG A 34 -21.26 -5.82 3.90
CA ARG A 34 -20.61 -6.40 2.72
C ARG A 34 -20.84 -5.56 1.46
N ARG A 35 -22.06 -5.07 1.25
CA ARG A 35 -22.37 -4.18 0.12
C ARG A 35 -21.59 -2.87 0.21
N ARG A 36 -21.54 -2.25 1.40
CA ARG A 36 -20.79 -1.03 1.64
C ARG A 36 -19.29 -1.23 1.40
N ALA A 37 -18.72 -2.35 1.85
CA ALA A 37 -17.32 -2.69 1.61
C ALA A 37 -17.04 -2.84 0.12
N ARG A 38 -17.87 -3.60 -0.61
CA ARG A 38 -17.72 -3.78 -2.08
C ARG A 38 -17.80 -2.45 -2.83
N THR A 39 -18.73 -1.58 -2.45
CA THR A 39 -18.84 -0.24 -3.04
C THR A 39 -17.62 0.62 -2.72
N ARG A 40 -17.10 0.55 -1.49
CA ARG A 40 -15.87 1.26 -1.12
C ARG A 40 -14.69 0.81 -1.98
N THR A 41 -14.50 -0.50 -2.14
CA THR A 41 -13.44 -1.07 -3.00
C THR A 41 -13.58 -0.60 -4.45
N ALA A 42 -14.77 -0.72 -5.05
CA ALA A 42 -15.00 -0.27 -6.43
C ALA A 42 -14.70 1.21 -6.65
N ILE A 43 -14.99 2.07 -5.65
CA ILE A 43 -14.65 3.49 -5.73
C ILE A 43 -13.14 3.71 -5.66
N LEU A 44 -12.42 2.98 -4.80
CA LEU A 44 -10.97 3.09 -4.68
C LEU A 44 -10.24 2.58 -5.93
N ASP A 45 -10.74 1.50 -6.54
CA ASP A 45 -10.19 0.97 -7.80
C ASP A 45 -10.38 1.98 -8.95
N ALA A 46 -11.57 2.58 -9.04
CA ALA A 46 -11.86 3.62 -10.02
C ALA A 46 -11.03 4.89 -9.82
N ALA A 47 -10.80 5.28 -8.56
CA ALA A 47 -9.99 6.44 -8.21
C ALA A 47 -8.51 6.23 -8.58
N GLU A 48 -7.97 5.04 -8.30
CA GLU A 48 -6.62 4.66 -8.69
C GLU A 48 -6.42 4.76 -10.21
N GLN A 49 -7.33 4.19 -11.00
CA GLN A 49 -7.27 4.26 -12.46
C GLN A 49 -7.33 5.71 -12.96
N ALA A 50 -8.23 6.53 -12.41
CA ALA A 50 -8.34 7.93 -12.81
C ALA A 50 -7.09 8.73 -12.43
N LEU A 51 -6.45 8.44 -11.30
CA LEU A 51 -5.20 9.07 -10.88
C LEU A 51 -4.01 8.65 -11.74
N ALA A 52 -3.99 7.40 -12.23
CA ALA A 52 -2.96 6.93 -13.15
C ALA A 52 -2.97 7.71 -14.47
N ASP A 53 -4.19 8.05 -14.95
CA ASP A 53 -4.44 8.81 -16.17
C ASP A 53 -4.21 10.33 -16.02
N ALA A 54 -4.14 10.85 -14.79
CA ALA A 54 -4.05 12.29 -14.48
C ALA A 54 -2.62 12.72 -14.12
N PRO A 55 -1.86 13.39 -15.01
CA PRO A 55 -0.46 13.76 -14.77
C PRO A 55 -0.25 14.70 -13.58
N ASP A 56 -1.25 15.53 -13.26
CA ASP A 56 -1.26 16.52 -12.19
C ASP A 56 -2.07 16.07 -10.96
N LEU A 57 -2.45 14.78 -10.90
CA LEU A 57 -3.35 14.21 -9.89
C LEU A 57 -4.73 14.90 -9.83
N ASN A 58 -5.09 15.66 -10.87
CA ASN A 58 -6.33 16.40 -10.89
C ASN A 58 -7.49 15.56 -11.44
N VAL A 59 -8.02 14.70 -10.58
CA VAL A 59 -9.14 13.81 -10.94
C VAL A 59 -10.49 14.45 -10.67
N ARG A 60 -11.47 14.23 -11.55
CA ARG A 60 -12.85 14.68 -11.32
C ARG A 60 -13.66 13.61 -10.58
N ILE A 61 -14.43 14.02 -9.57
CA ILE A 61 -15.29 13.08 -8.82
C ILE A 61 -16.34 12.43 -9.73
N GLU A 62 -16.82 13.16 -10.74
CA GLU A 62 -17.77 12.61 -11.71
C GLU A 62 -17.17 11.45 -12.51
N GLU A 63 -15.89 11.55 -12.88
CA GLU A 63 -15.18 10.51 -13.62
C GLU A 63 -14.98 9.25 -12.78
N VAL A 64 -14.60 9.40 -11.50
CA VAL A 64 -14.51 8.27 -10.58
C VAL A 64 -15.87 7.61 -10.37
N ALA A 65 -16.94 8.42 -10.24
CA ALA A 65 -18.29 7.91 -10.06
C ALA A 65 -18.76 7.08 -11.26
N GLU A 66 -18.50 7.58 -12.47
CA GLU A 66 -18.79 6.86 -13.72
C GLU A 66 -18.04 5.53 -13.80
N ARG A 67 -16.71 5.55 -13.58
CA ARG A 67 -15.87 4.33 -13.60
C ARG A 67 -16.30 3.31 -12.54
N ALA A 68 -16.67 3.76 -11.34
CA ALA A 68 -17.11 2.90 -10.24
C ALA A 68 -18.57 2.42 -10.38
N GLY A 69 -19.34 2.96 -11.33
CA GLY A 69 -20.78 2.65 -11.49
C GLY A 69 -21.63 3.12 -10.30
N VAL A 70 -21.28 4.26 -9.70
CA VAL A 70 -22.00 4.87 -8.56
C VAL A 70 -22.31 6.35 -8.82
N SER A 71 -23.06 6.99 -7.93
CA SER A 71 -23.26 8.45 -7.99
C SER A 71 -22.14 9.20 -7.27
N ALA A 72 -21.88 10.45 -7.68
CA ALA A 72 -20.96 11.35 -6.96
C ALA A 72 -21.37 11.51 -5.47
N ALA A 73 -22.67 11.58 -5.19
CA ALA A 73 -23.19 11.60 -3.81
C ALA A 73 -22.78 10.36 -3.00
N THR A 74 -22.70 9.18 -3.63
CA THR A 74 -22.23 7.95 -2.99
C THR A 74 -20.76 8.05 -2.62
N ILE A 75 -19.93 8.65 -3.48
CA ILE A 75 -18.51 8.89 -3.18
C ILE A 75 -18.37 9.84 -1.98
N TYR A 76 -19.07 10.97 -2.00
CA TYR A 76 -19.05 11.91 -0.87
C TYR A 76 -19.56 11.29 0.43
N LEU A 77 -20.54 10.38 0.38
CA LEU A 77 -20.99 9.64 1.56
C LEU A 77 -19.90 8.71 2.13
N HIS A 78 -19.05 8.14 1.28
CA HIS A 78 -18.00 7.21 1.69
C HIS A 78 -16.70 7.89 2.13
N PHE A 79 -16.36 9.03 1.54
CA PHE A 79 -15.05 9.67 1.70
C PHE A 79 -15.12 11.14 2.13
N GLY A 80 -16.26 11.81 2.02
CA GLY A 80 -16.45 13.19 2.46
C GLY A 80 -15.93 14.23 1.47
N THR A 81 -14.66 14.15 1.04
CA THR A 81 -14.04 15.10 0.10
C THR A 81 -13.26 14.38 -1.00
N LYS A 82 -12.88 15.13 -2.05
CA LYS A 82 -11.97 14.62 -3.11
C LYS A 82 -10.62 14.24 -2.52
N ASP A 83 -10.06 15.09 -1.68
CA ASP A 83 -8.75 14.85 -1.07
C ASP A 83 -8.78 13.61 -0.17
N ALA A 84 -9.87 13.38 0.58
CA ALA A 84 -10.04 12.19 1.39
C ALA A 84 -10.22 10.89 0.55
N LEU A 85 -10.79 10.99 -0.65
CA LEU A 85 -10.83 9.86 -1.59
C LEU A 85 -9.43 9.53 -2.12
N ILE A 86 -8.69 10.55 -2.59
CA ILE A 86 -7.30 10.39 -3.04
C ILE A 86 -6.47 9.81 -1.90
N ALA A 87 -6.70 10.30 -0.68
CA ALA A 87 -6.02 9.84 0.51
C ALA A 87 -6.22 8.36 0.79
N ALA A 88 -7.47 7.94 0.88
CA ALA A 88 -7.83 6.54 1.08
C ALA A 88 -7.33 5.65 -0.06
N THR A 89 -7.16 6.19 -1.27
CA THR A 89 -6.60 5.46 -2.41
C THR A 89 -5.10 5.24 -2.24
N MET A 90 -4.33 6.28 -1.89
CA MET A 90 -2.89 6.16 -1.65
C MET A 90 -2.57 5.30 -0.43
N GLN A 91 -3.33 5.45 0.65
CA GLN A 91 -3.19 4.62 1.84
C GLN A 91 -3.38 3.14 1.53
N ARG A 92 -4.41 2.78 0.75
CA ARG A 92 -4.62 1.38 0.32
C ARG A 92 -3.44 0.86 -0.50
N LEU A 93 -2.87 1.66 -1.39
CA LEU A 93 -1.71 1.27 -2.20
C LEU A 93 -0.45 1.07 -1.35
N LEU A 94 -0.22 1.95 -0.37
CA LEU A 94 0.90 1.85 0.55
C LEU A 94 0.74 0.70 1.55
N GLU A 95 -0.49 0.38 1.96
CA GLU A 95 -0.75 -0.80 2.80
C GLU A 95 -0.37 -2.10 2.07
N VAL A 96 -0.79 -2.26 0.81
CA VAL A 96 -0.38 -3.40 -0.02
C VAL A 96 1.14 -3.45 -0.19
N ALA A 97 1.76 -2.31 -0.46
CA ALA A 97 3.22 -2.20 -0.56
C ALA A 97 3.94 -2.65 0.72
N MET A 98 3.44 -2.22 1.87
CA MET A 98 4.00 -2.57 3.17
C MET A 98 3.87 -4.06 3.47
N GLU A 99 2.73 -4.67 3.13
CA GLU A 99 2.52 -6.11 3.29
C GLU A 99 3.51 -6.90 2.42
N ASP A 100 3.63 -6.56 1.14
CA ASP A 100 4.52 -7.24 0.19
C ASP A 100 6.00 -7.08 0.56
N LEU A 101 6.41 -5.89 0.99
CA LEU A 101 7.78 -5.63 1.45
C LEU A 101 8.09 -6.33 2.76
N THR A 102 7.14 -6.34 3.70
CA THR A 102 7.29 -7.09 4.95
C THR A 102 7.50 -8.58 4.67
N ALA A 103 6.74 -9.14 3.73
CA ALA A 103 6.93 -10.52 3.28
C ALA A 103 8.31 -10.74 2.64
N ALA A 104 8.77 -9.81 1.78
CA ALA A 104 10.10 -9.88 1.17
C ALA A 104 11.23 -9.87 2.22
N TYR A 105 11.06 -9.11 3.30
CA TYR A 105 12.01 -9.08 4.42
C TYR A 105 11.92 -10.29 5.36
N ALA A 106 10.79 -11.01 5.37
CA ALA A 106 10.62 -12.22 6.14
C ALA A 106 11.11 -13.47 5.40
N ALA A 107 11.45 -13.35 4.11
CA ALA A 107 11.95 -14.45 3.30
C ALA A 107 13.29 -14.99 3.82
N GLU A 108 13.48 -16.30 3.66
CA GLU A 108 14.76 -16.96 3.93
C GLU A 108 15.87 -16.35 3.06
N GLY A 109 17.04 -16.12 3.65
CA GLY A 109 18.18 -15.55 2.95
C GLY A 109 19.06 -14.69 3.86
N THR A 110 20.15 -14.23 3.29
CA THR A 110 21.04 -13.24 3.89
C THR A 110 20.39 -11.84 3.91
N PRO A 111 20.74 -10.96 4.86
CA PRO A 111 20.33 -9.56 4.82
C PRO A 111 20.55 -8.87 3.46
N ALA A 112 21.67 -9.14 2.78
CA ALA A 112 21.91 -8.61 1.45
C ALA A 112 20.90 -9.12 0.40
N GLU A 113 20.58 -10.41 0.39
CA GLU A 113 19.55 -10.99 -0.50
C GLU A 113 18.16 -10.40 -0.21
N GLN A 114 17.83 -10.15 1.06
CA GLN A 114 16.57 -9.53 1.46
C GLN A 114 16.45 -8.08 0.99
N VAL A 115 17.53 -7.28 1.02
CA VAL A 115 17.54 -5.91 0.46
C VAL A 115 17.29 -5.94 -1.05
N VAL A 116 17.91 -6.87 -1.77
CA VAL A 116 17.70 -7.04 -3.22
C VAL A 116 16.26 -7.46 -3.52
N ALA A 117 15.73 -8.44 -2.78
CA ALA A 117 14.35 -8.91 -2.94
C ALA A 117 13.34 -7.79 -2.67
N ALA A 118 13.49 -7.06 -1.56
CA ALA A 118 12.63 -5.94 -1.24
C ALA A 118 12.71 -4.81 -2.28
N GLY A 119 13.91 -4.52 -2.79
CA GLY A 119 14.08 -3.57 -3.90
C GLY A 119 13.29 -3.99 -5.14
N ALA A 120 13.37 -5.27 -5.53
CA ALA A 120 12.60 -5.79 -6.66
C ALA A 120 11.08 -5.69 -6.43
N THR A 121 10.60 -6.04 -5.24
CA THR A 121 9.19 -5.90 -4.86
C THR A 121 8.73 -4.44 -4.93
N TYR A 122 9.53 -3.50 -4.39
CA TYR A 122 9.20 -2.08 -4.42
C TYR A 122 9.12 -1.54 -5.86
N LEU A 123 10.03 -1.95 -6.74
CA LEU A 123 9.99 -1.55 -8.14
C LEU A 123 8.77 -2.07 -8.87
N GLN A 124 8.42 -3.33 -8.64
CA GLN A 124 7.24 -3.93 -9.26
C GLN A 124 5.98 -3.15 -8.87
N LEU A 125 5.85 -2.79 -7.59
CA LEU A 125 4.80 -1.91 -7.10
C LEU A 125 4.80 -0.54 -7.83
N LEU A 126 5.94 0.11 -7.98
CA LEU A 126 6.02 1.40 -8.69
C LEU A 126 5.61 1.28 -10.17
N VAL A 127 5.95 0.18 -10.82
CA VAL A 127 5.57 -0.12 -12.22
C VAL A 127 4.07 -0.37 -12.33
N ASP A 128 3.50 -1.13 -11.40
CA ASP A 128 2.09 -1.53 -11.41
C ASP A 128 1.15 -0.38 -10.99
N HIS A 129 1.65 0.58 -10.21
CA HIS A 129 0.85 1.68 -9.67
C HIS A 129 1.39 3.07 -10.08
N PRO A 130 1.18 3.51 -11.33
CA PRO A 130 1.58 4.84 -11.81
C PRO A 130 1.06 6.00 -10.95
N ALA A 131 -0.15 5.85 -10.37
CA ALA A 131 -0.75 6.83 -9.49
C ALA A 131 0.12 7.10 -8.24
N LEU A 132 0.71 6.04 -7.68
CA LEU A 132 1.60 6.13 -6.52
C LEU A 132 2.89 6.86 -6.88
N VAL A 133 3.52 6.53 -8.01
CA VAL A 133 4.74 7.21 -8.49
C VAL A 133 4.50 8.71 -8.68
N ARG A 134 3.39 9.08 -9.36
CA ARG A 134 3.02 10.50 -9.55
C ARG A 134 2.85 11.21 -8.22
N TYR A 135 2.21 10.56 -7.25
CA TYR A 135 2.07 11.09 -5.91
C TYR A 135 3.43 11.28 -5.23
N LEU A 136 4.26 10.25 -5.15
CA LEU A 136 5.59 10.29 -4.50
C LEU A 136 6.50 11.37 -5.09
N CYS A 137 6.44 11.61 -6.40
CA CYS A 137 7.27 12.63 -7.05
C CYS A 137 6.76 14.07 -6.87
N THR A 138 5.49 14.26 -6.49
CA THR A 138 4.88 15.59 -6.39
C THR A 138 4.55 15.99 -4.95
N ALA A 139 4.33 15.03 -4.04
CA ALA A 139 3.94 15.27 -2.65
C ALA A 139 4.94 16.20 -1.93
N GLY A 140 6.25 15.90 -2.02
CA GLY A 140 7.31 16.71 -1.41
C GLY A 140 7.53 18.10 -2.03
N THR A 141 6.82 18.43 -3.11
CA THR A 141 6.90 19.74 -3.80
C THR A 141 5.70 20.64 -3.53
N ARG A 142 4.69 20.15 -2.78
CA ARG A 142 3.50 20.93 -2.44
C ARG A 142 3.86 22.02 -1.42
N GLU A 143 3.37 23.23 -1.66
CA GLU A 143 3.64 24.41 -0.81
C GLU A 143 3.06 24.25 0.60
N THR A 144 1.96 23.50 0.73
CA THR A 144 1.34 23.16 2.00
C THR A 144 1.02 21.67 2.06
N ALA A 145 1.58 21.00 3.06
CA ALA A 145 1.22 19.62 3.39
C ALA A 145 -0.16 19.59 4.04
N THR A 146 -1.03 18.72 3.53
CA THR A 146 -2.30 18.38 4.16
C THR A 146 -2.07 17.35 5.27
N ALA A 147 -3.05 17.15 6.16
CA ALA A 147 -2.98 16.06 7.16
C ALA A 147 -2.81 14.67 6.50
N PHE A 148 -3.32 14.52 5.27
CA PHE A 148 -3.11 13.33 4.46
C PHE A 148 -1.66 13.18 4.00
N ASP A 149 -1.03 14.27 3.53
CA ASP A 149 0.36 14.21 3.10
C ASP A 149 1.26 13.78 4.27
N VAL A 150 0.96 14.21 5.50
CA VAL A 150 1.65 13.74 6.72
C VAL A 150 1.46 12.24 6.95
N GLU A 151 0.24 11.71 6.85
CA GLU A 151 -0.02 10.27 7.07
C GLU A 151 0.68 9.39 6.02
N VAL A 152 0.74 9.83 4.77
CA VAL A 152 1.49 9.13 3.72
C VAL A 152 2.99 9.25 3.93
N ASP A 153 3.48 10.43 4.29
CA ASP A 153 4.88 10.63 4.63
C ASP A 153 5.28 9.67 5.77
N GLU A 154 4.49 9.54 6.83
CA GLU A 154 4.73 8.57 7.91
C GLU A 154 4.84 7.11 7.40
N ARG A 155 3.96 6.70 6.48
CA ARG A 155 4.02 5.35 5.87
C ARG A 155 5.26 5.16 4.99
N ILE A 156 5.65 6.18 4.23
CA ILE A 156 6.87 6.16 3.41
C ILE A 156 8.12 6.10 4.30
N GLU A 157 8.11 6.85 5.41
CA GLU A 157 9.17 6.85 6.42
C GLU A 157 9.31 5.45 7.05
N GLU A 158 8.21 4.80 7.43
CA GLU A 158 8.21 3.42 7.93
C GLU A 158 8.82 2.44 6.91
N LEU A 159 8.42 2.55 5.64
CA LEU A 159 8.92 1.73 4.56
C LEU A 159 10.43 1.92 4.34
N ARG A 160 10.90 3.17 4.34
CA ARG A 160 12.33 3.50 4.22
C ARG A 160 13.13 3.04 5.44
N ALA A 161 12.59 3.17 6.65
CA ALA A 161 13.24 2.72 7.87
C ALA A 161 13.43 1.20 7.89
N ALA A 162 12.47 0.44 7.33
CA ALA A 162 12.62 -1.00 7.14
C ALA A 162 13.78 -1.35 6.18
N PHE A 163 13.91 -0.61 5.07
CA PHE A 163 15.06 -0.73 4.16
C PHE A 163 16.39 -0.43 4.87
N GLU A 164 16.45 0.69 5.59
CA GLU A 164 17.64 1.11 6.34
C GLU A 164 18.10 0.03 7.33
N ALA A 165 17.19 -0.53 8.11
CA ALA A 165 17.50 -1.59 9.07
C ALA A 165 18.11 -2.83 8.40
N ARG A 166 17.64 -3.19 7.21
CA ARG A 166 18.15 -4.35 6.46
C ARG A 166 19.48 -4.08 5.78
N ILE A 167 19.68 -2.87 5.27
CA ILE A 167 20.98 -2.42 4.77
C ILE A 167 22.02 -2.46 5.90
N GLN A 168 21.67 -1.96 7.09
CA GLN A 168 22.55 -2.00 8.26
C GLN A 168 22.91 -3.43 8.64
N ALA A 169 21.92 -4.35 8.67
CA ALA A 169 22.17 -5.76 8.95
C ALA A 169 23.12 -6.41 7.92
N ALA A 170 23.05 -6.02 6.64
CA ALA A 170 23.98 -6.49 5.62
C ALA A 170 25.41 -5.94 5.82
N VAL A 171 25.54 -4.69 6.25
CA VAL A 171 26.84 -4.10 6.61
C VAL A 171 27.44 -4.80 7.84
N ASP A 172 26.66 -4.97 8.90
CA ASP A 172 27.09 -5.61 10.16
C ASP A 172 27.53 -7.08 9.94
N ALA A 173 26.86 -7.78 9.02
CA ALA A 173 27.20 -9.14 8.62
C ALA A 173 28.40 -9.23 7.65
N GLY A 174 28.98 -8.10 7.23
CA GLY A 174 30.07 -8.06 6.24
C GLY A 174 29.65 -8.47 4.82
N GLN A 175 28.36 -8.40 4.53
CA GLN A 175 27.76 -8.77 3.24
C GLN A 175 27.60 -7.56 2.29
N ALA A 176 27.74 -6.35 2.83
CA ALA A 176 27.78 -5.10 2.08
C ALA A 176 29.05 -4.31 2.43
N ALA A 177 29.45 -3.41 1.53
CA ALA A 177 30.55 -2.48 1.79
C ALA A 177 30.25 -1.61 3.03
N PRO A 178 31.27 -1.13 3.76
CA PRO A 178 31.07 -0.21 4.87
C PRO A 178 30.51 1.12 4.34
N LEU A 179 29.22 1.36 4.58
CA LEU A 179 28.47 2.52 4.12
C LEU A 179 27.51 3.01 5.20
N ASP A 180 27.02 4.24 5.04
CA ASP A 180 25.93 4.78 5.87
C ASP A 180 24.59 4.24 5.36
N ALA A 181 23.97 3.35 6.14
CA ALA A 181 22.71 2.69 5.78
C ALA A 181 21.56 3.68 5.58
N ARG A 182 21.53 4.77 6.34
CA ARG A 182 20.52 5.83 6.24
C ARG A 182 20.67 6.55 4.91
N LEU A 183 21.87 7.01 4.57
CA LEU A 183 22.10 7.71 3.29
C LEU A 183 21.85 6.79 2.10
N MET A 184 22.21 5.51 2.21
CA MET A 184 21.94 4.53 1.17
C MET A 184 20.44 4.28 0.98
N SER A 185 19.64 4.25 2.06
CA SER A 185 18.19 4.10 1.94
C SER A 185 17.56 5.28 1.20
N PHE A 186 17.97 6.53 1.48
CA PHE A 186 17.55 7.70 0.71
C PHE A 186 17.97 7.64 -0.76
N PHE A 187 19.21 7.21 -1.04
CA PHE A 187 19.70 7.09 -2.41
C PHE A 187 18.89 6.08 -3.21
N LEU A 188 18.69 4.86 -2.68
CA LEU A 188 17.95 3.80 -3.35
C LEU A 188 16.49 4.21 -3.58
N PHE A 189 15.84 4.76 -2.56
CA PHE A 189 14.45 5.21 -2.65
C PHE A 189 14.28 6.31 -3.72
N GLY A 190 15.18 7.30 -3.72
CA GLY A 190 15.21 8.35 -4.73
C GLY A 190 15.50 7.83 -6.14
N ALA A 191 16.45 6.90 -6.27
CA ALA A 191 16.79 6.28 -7.56
C ALA A 191 15.61 5.49 -8.13
N TRP A 192 14.96 4.64 -7.34
CA TRP A 192 13.81 3.83 -7.77
C TRP A 192 12.61 4.70 -8.16
N ASN A 193 12.26 5.68 -7.33
CA ASN A 193 11.20 6.63 -7.66
C ASN A 193 11.53 7.44 -8.92
N GLY A 194 12.78 7.85 -9.09
CA GLY A 194 13.25 8.57 -10.27
C GLY A 194 13.17 7.73 -11.55
N VAL A 195 13.61 6.47 -11.51
CA VAL A 195 13.51 5.54 -12.64
C VAL A 195 12.05 5.28 -12.99
N ALA A 196 11.19 5.04 -11.99
CA ALA A 196 9.75 4.87 -12.22
C ALA A 196 9.12 6.13 -12.83
N ALA A 197 9.48 7.32 -12.34
CA ALA A 197 9.00 8.59 -12.91
C ALA A 197 9.43 8.79 -14.37
N LEU A 198 10.68 8.42 -14.70
CA LEU A 198 11.18 8.45 -16.08
C LEU A 198 10.42 7.47 -16.99
N ALA A 199 10.06 6.29 -16.47
CA ALA A 199 9.24 5.31 -17.19
C ALA A 199 7.82 5.83 -17.49
N LEU A 200 7.26 6.67 -16.61
CA LEU A 200 5.98 7.37 -16.83
C LEU A 200 6.09 8.56 -17.80
N GLY A 201 7.30 9.00 -18.15
CA GLY A 201 7.58 10.11 -19.05
C GLY A 201 7.11 9.90 -20.50
N GLY A 202 7.01 11.00 -21.26
CA GLY A 202 6.50 11.02 -22.63
C GLY A 202 7.31 10.20 -23.65
N ALA A 203 6.69 9.94 -24.81
CA ALA A 203 7.00 8.93 -25.85
C ALA A 203 8.44 8.81 -26.43
N ARG A 204 9.43 9.59 -25.97
CA ARG A 204 10.81 9.53 -26.50
C ARG A 204 11.80 8.74 -25.63
N ALA A 205 11.47 8.41 -24.38
CA ALA A 205 12.36 7.70 -23.47
C ALA A 205 11.61 6.78 -22.48
N ARG A 206 10.55 6.10 -22.94
CA ARG A 206 9.86 5.10 -22.11
C ARG A 206 10.76 3.90 -21.93
N LEU A 207 11.30 3.74 -20.72
CA LEU A 207 11.77 2.44 -20.25
C LEU A 207 10.58 1.49 -20.27
N SER A 208 10.71 0.33 -20.91
CA SER A 208 9.73 -0.75 -20.70
C SER A 208 9.74 -1.19 -19.23
N PRO A 209 8.70 -1.87 -18.73
CA PRO A 209 8.74 -2.49 -17.40
C PRO A 209 9.99 -3.35 -17.18
N GLU A 210 10.43 -4.06 -18.21
CA GLU A 210 11.66 -4.86 -18.19
C GLU A 210 12.92 -3.98 -18.08
N ASP A 211 12.97 -2.84 -18.78
CA ASP A 211 14.09 -1.90 -18.69
C ASP A 211 14.15 -1.21 -17.32
N VAL A 212 13.01 -0.93 -16.67
CA VAL A 212 12.96 -0.37 -15.31
C VAL A 212 13.62 -1.31 -14.32
N VAL A 213 13.26 -2.59 -14.38
CA VAL A 213 13.86 -3.64 -13.55
C VAL A 213 15.36 -3.77 -13.86
N ALA A 214 15.74 -3.77 -15.14
CA ALA A 214 17.14 -3.90 -15.56
C ALA A 214 18.03 -2.72 -15.12
N VAL A 215 17.56 -1.48 -15.29
CA VAL A 215 18.28 -0.25 -14.88
C VAL A 215 18.60 -0.29 -13.38
N VAL A 216 17.64 -0.76 -12.60
CA VAL A 216 17.79 -0.80 -11.16
C VAL A 216 18.67 -1.95 -10.71
N GLN A 217 18.52 -3.15 -11.30
CA GLN A 217 19.44 -4.26 -11.05
C GLN A 217 20.88 -3.88 -11.39
N GLN A 218 21.11 -3.17 -12.51
CA GLN A 218 22.42 -2.63 -12.87
C GLN A 218 22.92 -1.62 -11.83
N GLY A 219 22.06 -0.70 -11.36
CA GLY A 219 22.38 0.23 -10.28
C GLY A 219 22.81 -0.48 -9.00
N THR A 220 22.04 -1.47 -8.56
CA THR A 220 22.35 -2.29 -7.37
C THR A 220 23.64 -3.09 -7.54
N GLN A 221 23.91 -3.65 -8.72
CA GLN A 221 25.16 -4.35 -9.02
C GLN A 221 26.37 -3.41 -8.98
N VAL A 222 26.24 -2.18 -9.49
CA VAL A 222 27.29 -1.16 -9.41
C VAL A 222 27.57 -0.80 -7.95
N LEU A 223 26.53 -0.65 -7.12
CA LEU A 223 26.68 -0.41 -5.68
C LEU A 223 27.36 -1.58 -4.96
N ALA A 224 26.93 -2.82 -5.26
CA ALA A 224 27.49 -4.04 -4.66
C ALA A 224 28.95 -4.30 -5.08
N ALA A 225 29.33 -3.92 -6.30
CA ALA A 225 30.69 -4.04 -6.81
C ALA A 225 31.62 -2.87 -6.39
N GLY A 226 31.14 -1.92 -5.59
CA GLY A 226 31.94 -0.80 -5.09
C GLY A 226 32.09 0.39 -6.04
N GLY A 227 31.21 0.53 -7.05
CA GLY A 227 30.93 1.75 -7.80
C GLY A 227 32.12 2.56 -8.32
N LEU A 228 32.47 2.31 -9.60
CA LEU A 228 33.60 2.85 -10.37
C LEU A 228 34.96 2.50 -9.74
N ALA A 229 35.73 1.68 -10.46
CA ALA A 229 37.09 1.30 -10.10
C ALA A 229 37.81 2.48 -9.45
N GLN A 230 38.37 2.26 -8.25
CA GLN A 230 39.41 3.13 -7.72
C GLN A 230 40.64 3.01 -8.64
N SER A 231 40.56 3.68 -9.79
CA SER A 231 41.65 3.91 -10.71
C SER A 231 41.75 5.41 -10.94
N VAL A 232 42.06 6.14 -9.87
CA VAL A 232 43.00 7.24 -10.00
C VAL A 232 44.08 6.96 -8.98
N GLY A 233 44.98 6.05 -9.35
CA GLY A 233 46.32 6.13 -8.83
C GLY A 233 46.98 7.35 -9.45
N GLU A 234 47.44 8.26 -8.59
CA GLU A 234 48.83 8.68 -8.47
C GLU A 234 49.05 9.26 -7.07
#